data_AF-A0A2V5PRI0-F1
#
_entry.id   AF-A0A2V5PRI0-F1
#
_cell.length_a   1.000
_cell.length_b   1.000
_cell.length_c   1.000
_cell.angle_alpha   90.00
_cell.angle_beta   90.00
_cell.angle_gamma   90.00
#
_symmetry.space_group_name_H-M   'P 1'
#
loop_
_entity.id
_entity.type
_entity.pdbx_description
1 polymer ?
#
loop_
_entity_poly.entity_id
_entity_poly.type
_entity_poly.pdbx_seq_one_letter_code
_entity_poly.pdbx_strand_id
1 'polypeptide(L)'
;MDPNPLPATATPQRPGWWGRNWKWFVPTGCLGMLLLAAGFGFFIVTMVFGMMKQSDAYKMALARAKADPRVVAALGSPIEDGYFATGTTNVSGSSGQADMNVSLSGPRGKGTLYFVASKFAGEWTFSKLMVEIAGTGQRIDLVQDPATPSP
;
A
#
# COMPACT_ATOMS: atom_id res chain seq x y z
N MET A 1 -3.08 66.39 60.26
CA MET A 1 -4.19 65.52 59.83
C MET A 1 -3.89 65.15 58.39
N ASP A 2 -3.20 64.03 58.19
CA ASP A 2 -2.91 63.54 56.84
C ASP A 2 -4.12 62.73 56.34
N PRO A 3 -4.62 62.98 55.12
CA PRO A 3 -5.76 62.23 54.60
C PRO A 3 -5.34 60.79 54.28
N ASN A 4 -6.03 59.84 54.90
CA ASN A 4 -5.93 58.41 54.62
C ASN A 4 -6.22 58.14 53.13
N PRO A 5 -5.33 57.49 52.36
CA PRO A 5 -5.61 57.17 50.97
C PRO A 5 -6.68 56.07 50.89
N LEU A 6 -7.69 56.28 50.06
CA LEU A 6 -8.76 55.30 49.82
C LEU A 6 -8.17 54.02 49.19
N PRO A 7 -8.66 52.82 49.57
CA PRO A 7 -8.21 51.57 48.97
C PRO A 7 -8.62 51.51 47.49
N ALA A 8 -7.66 51.25 46.61
CA ALA A 8 -7.92 51.05 45.19
C ALA A 8 -8.84 49.83 44.97
N THR A 9 -9.97 50.03 44.32
CA THR A 9 -10.88 48.95 43.93
C THR A 9 -10.26 48.14 42.79
N ALA A 10 -9.87 46.89 43.05
CA ALA A 10 -9.42 45.97 42.02
C ALA A 10 -10.57 45.59 41.10
N THR A 11 -10.47 45.87 39.80
CA THR A 11 -11.41 45.38 38.79
C THR A 11 -11.30 43.86 38.61
N PRO A 12 -12.40 43.11 38.51
CA PRO A 12 -12.37 41.67 38.30
C PRO A 12 -11.79 41.36 36.91
N GLN A 13 -10.68 40.61 36.87
CA GLN A 13 -10.10 40.14 35.62
C GLN A 13 -11.06 39.16 34.95
N ARG A 14 -11.59 39.53 33.78
CA ARG A 14 -12.43 38.64 32.98
C ARG A 14 -11.59 37.42 32.56
N PRO A 15 -12.06 36.18 32.77
CA PRO A 15 -11.32 35.02 32.28
C PRO A 15 -11.19 35.15 30.77
N GLY A 16 -9.94 35.19 30.28
CA GLY A 16 -9.65 35.27 28.86
C GLY A 16 -10.33 34.13 28.11
N TRP A 17 -10.70 34.38 26.85
CA TRP A 17 -11.36 33.43 25.94
C TRP A 17 -10.73 32.02 25.98
N TRP A 18 -9.42 31.99 26.21
CA TRP A 18 -8.59 30.80 26.43
C TRP A 18 -9.01 29.93 27.63
N GLY A 19 -9.34 30.52 28.79
CA GLY A 19 -9.72 29.76 30.00
C GLY A 19 -11.10 29.09 29.90
N ARG A 20 -11.99 29.59 29.02
CA ARG A 20 -13.34 29.04 28.82
C ARG A 20 -13.33 27.87 27.83
N ASN A 21 -12.54 27.97 26.76
CA ASN A 21 -12.55 27.02 25.65
C ASN A 21 -11.45 25.95 25.74
N TRP A 22 -10.50 26.08 26.68
CA TRP A 22 -9.41 25.11 26.90
C TRP A 22 -9.90 23.67 27.04
N LYS A 23 -11.00 23.46 27.77
CA LYS A 23 -11.59 22.14 28.01
C LYS A 23 -12.09 21.46 26.73
N TRP A 24 -12.40 22.23 25.68
CA TRP A 24 -12.81 21.73 24.38
C TRP A 24 -11.65 21.72 23.39
N PHE A 25 -10.76 22.71 23.44
CA PHE A 25 -9.64 22.85 22.51
C PHE A 25 -8.63 21.71 22.62
N VAL A 26 -8.31 21.26 23.85
CA VAL A 26 -7.36 20.16 24.08
C VAL A 26 -7.87 18.82 23.50
N PRO A 27 -9.09 18.33 23.80
CA PRO A 27 -9.58 17.08 23.23
C PRO A 27 -9.80 17.18 21.72
N THR A 28 -10.26 18.33 21.21
CA THR A 28 -10.48 18.53 19.76
C THR A 28 -9.16 18.62 18.99
N GLY A 29 -8.14 19.26 19.59
CA GLY A 29 -6.78 19.32 19.05
C GLY A 29 -6.10 17.96 19.04
N CYS A 30 -6.18 17.20 20.15
CA CYS A 30 -5.67 15.82 20.20
C CYS A 30 -6.38 14.91 19.18
N LEU A 31 -7.71 14.99 19.08
CA LEU A 31 -8.46 14.22 18.11
C LEU A 31 -8.11 14.61 16.67
N GLY A 32 -7.98 15.90 16.38
CA GLY A 32 -7.53 16.39 15.07
C GLY A 32 -6.12 15.93 14.72
N MET A 33 -5.20 15.94 15.67
CA MET A 33 -3.83 15.44 15.48
C MET A 33 -3.80 13.93 15.26
N LEU A 34 -4.61 13.16 15.98
CA LEU A 34 -4.76 11.72 15.76
C LEU A 34 -5.35 11.40 14.38
N LEU A 35 -6.37 12.15 13.95
CA LEU A 35 -6.97 11.99 12.62
C LEU A 35 -5.98 12.36 11.50
N LEU A 36 -5.19 13.42 11.68
CA LEU A 36 -4.13 13.78 10.75
C LEU A 36 -3.04 12.72 10.68
N ALA A 37 -2.61 12.18 11.82
CA ALA A 37 -1.63 11.11 11.86
C ALA A 37 -2.15 9.83 11.19
N ALA A 38 -3.40 9.44 11.47
CA ALA A 38 -4.04 8.29 10.83
C ALA A 38 -4.23 8.50 9.32
N GLY A 39 -4.69 9.68 8.91
CA GLY A 39 -4.85 10.04 7.51
C GLY A 39 -3.53 10.07 6.75
N PHE A 40 -2.47 10.60 7.36
CA PHE A 40 -1.13 10.60 6.80
C PHE A 40 -0.58 9.17 6.67
N GLY A 41 -0.73 8.33 7.71
CA GLY A 41 -0.35 6.92 7.64
C GLY A 41 -1.08 6.19 6.51
N PHE A 42 -2.40 6.38 6.39
CA PHE A 42 -3.20 5.80 5.31
C PHE A 42 -2.76 6.31 3.92
N PHE A 43 -2.45 7.60 3.80
CA PHE A 43 -1.94 8.19 2.56
C PHE A 43 -0.60 7.58 2.15
N ILE A 44 0.36 7.46 3.06
CA ILE A 44 1.67 6.84 2.78
C ILE A 44 1.49 5.38 2.34
N VAL A 45 0.66 4.62 3.06
CA VAL A 45 0.36 3.22 2.71
C VAL A 45 -0.21 3.15 1.28
N THR A 46 -1.30 3.88 1.01
CA THR A 46 -1.93 3.85 -0.34
C THR A 46 -0.99 4.31 -1.46
N MET A 47 -0.14 5.31 -1.21
CA MET A 47 0.87 5.77 -2.15
C MET A 47 1.90 4.67 -2.47
N VAL A 48 2.45 4.01 -1.46
CA VAL A 48 3.43 2.92 -1.64
C VAL A 48 2.82 1.74 -2.37
N PHE A 49 1.63 1.28 -1.95
CA PHE A 49 0.92 0.19 -2.62
C PHE A 49 0.56 0.56 -4.07
N GLY A 50 0.20 1.82 -4.34
CA GLY A 50 -0.03 2.33 -5.69
C GLY A 50 1.22 2.27 -6.56
N MET A 51 2.37 2.70 -6.04
CA MET A 51 3.66 2.62 -6.73
C MET A 51 4.09 1.18 -7.00
N MET A 52 3.82 0.25 -6.07
CA MET A 52 4.08 -1.18 -6.26
C MET A 52 3.23 -1.76 -7.40
N LYS A 53 1.92 -1.48 -7.43
CA LYS A 53 1.02 -1.93 -8.52
C LYS A 53 1.33 -1.25 -9.87
N GLN A 54 1.89 -0.05 -9.84
CA GLN A 54 2.27 0.67 -11.06
C GLN A 54 3.59 0.17 -11.66
N SER A 55 4.40 -0.59 -10.90
CA SER A 55 5.67 -1.15 -11.39
C SER A 55 5.48 -1.99 -12.65
N ASP A 56 6.36 -1.82 -13.63
CA ASP A 56 6.28 -2.56 -14.88
C ASP A 56 6.40 -4.08 -14.63
N ALA A 57 7.23 -4.48 -13.66
CA ALA A 57 7.34 -5.87 -13.22
C ALA A 57 5.98 -6.47 -12.79
N TYR A 58 5.18 -5.74 -12.00
CA TYR A 58 3.84 -6.20 -11.61
C TYR A 58 2.92 -6.40 -12.82
N LYS A 59 2.86 -5.40 -13.70
CA LYS A 59 2.01 -5.46 -14.90
C LYS A 59 2.42 -6.59 -15.84
N MET A 60 3.73 -6.76 -16.06
CA MET A 60 4.27 -7.85 -16.89
C MET A 60 3.98 -9.22 -16.29
N ALA A 61 4.18 -9.39 -14.97
CA ALA A 61 3.90 -10.64 -14.27
C ALA A 61 2.40 -11.00 -14.37
N LEU A 62 1.53 -10.01 -14.11
CA LEU A 62 0.09 -10.20 -14.18
C LEU A 62 -0.38 -10.50 -15.61
N ALA A 63 0.17 -9.81 -16.61
CA ALA A 63 -0.14 -10.07 -18.02
C ALA A 63 0.23 -11.50 -18.42
N ARG A 64 1.43 -11.98 -18.06
CA ARG A 64 1.85 -13.38 -18.31
C ARG A 64 0.93 -14.38 -17.63
N ALA A 65 0.55 -14.14 -16.37
CA ALA A 65 -0.39 -15.00 -15.65
C ALA A 65 -1.78 -15.03 -16.31
N LYS A 66 -2.26 -13.90 -16.83
CA LYS A 66 -3.56 -13.82 -17.52
C LYS A 66 -3.54 -14.43 -18.92
N ALA A 67 -2.38 -14.46 -19.57
CA ALA A 67 -2.20 -15.02 -20.91
C ALA A 67 -1.98 -16.53 -20.91
N ASP A 68 -1.50 -17.12 -19.80
CA ASP A 68 -1.20 -18.55 -19.74
C ASP A 68 -2.48 -19.41 -19.73
N PRO A 69 -2.67 -20.31 -20.73
CA PRO A 69 -3.86 -21.15 -20.81
C PRO A 69 -4.05 -22.07 -19.60
N ARG A 70 -2.98 -22.51 -18.95
CA ARG A 70 -3.04 -23.39 -17.76
C ARG A 70 -3.58 -22.62 -16.55
N VAL A 71 -3.22 -21.34 -16.42
CA VAL A 71 -3.73 -20.46 -15.37
C VAL A 71 -5.20 -20.13 -15.61
N VAL A 72 -5.55 -19.76 -16.85
CA VAL A 72 -6.95 -19.53 -17.25
C VAL A 72 -7.76 -20.81 -17.07
N ALA A 73 -7.18 -21.98 -17.39
CA ALA A 73 -7.77 -23.30 -17.21
C ALA A 73 -7.96 -23.68 -15.73
N ALA A 74 -7.26 -23.05 -14.78
CA ALA A 74 -7.43 -23.32 -13.36
C ALA A 74 -8.36 -22.30 -12.67
N LEU A 75 -8.18 -21.00 -12.94
CA LEU A 75 -8.90 -19.92 -12.25
C LEU A 75 -10.18 -19.46 -12.98
N GLY A 76 -10.29 -19.72 -14.28
CA GLY A 76 -11.35 -19.17 -15.15
C GLY A 76 -11.03 -17.77 -15.66
N SER A 77 -11.89 -17.23 -16.52
CA SER A 77 -11.79 -15.86 -17.06
C SER A 77 -13.09 -15.11 -16.77
N PRO A 78 -13.04 -13.82 -16.38
CA PRO A 78 -11.85 -12.98 -16.22
C PRO A 78 -11.05 -13.31 -14.95
N ILE A 79 -9.73 -13.15 -15.01
CA ILE A 79 -8.84 -13.20 -13.83
C ILE A 79 -8.64 -11.78 -13.32
N GLU A 80 -8.99 -11.55 -12.06
CA GLU A 80 -8.84 -10.29 -11.34
C GLU A 80 -7.71 -10.39 -10.32
N ASP A 81 -6.93 -9.33 -10.19
CA ASP A 81 -5.96 -9.17 -9.12
C ASP A 81 -6.63 -8.62 -7.85
N GLY A 82 -6.26 -9.18 -6.71
CA GLY A 82 -6.77 -8.78 -5.42
C GLY A 82 -6.34 -7.37 -5.02
N TYR A 83 -7.07 -6.80 -4.05
CA TYR A 83 -6.72 -5.51 -3.46
C TYR A 83 -5.34 -5.52 -2.80
N PHE A 84 -4.94 -6.66 -2.24
CA PHE A 84 -3.69 -6.83 -1.49
C PHE A 84 -2.63 -7.53 -2.35
N ALA A 85 -1.63 -6.78 -2.79
CA ALA A 85 -0.35 -7.32 -3.23
C ALA A 85 0.64 -7.15 -2.08
N THR A 86 1.27 -8.23 -1.62
CA THR A 86 2.22 -8.17 -0.50
C THR A 86 3.60 -8.50 -1.02
N GLY A 87 4.62 -7.80 -0.56
CA GLY A 87 5.99 -8.06 -1.01
C GLY A 87 6.90 -6.87 -0.78
N THR A 88 8.15 -7.05 -1.14
CA THR A 88 9.17 -6.02 -1.06
C THR A 88 9.60 -5.66 -2.49
N THR A 89 9.56 -4.38 -2.79
CA THR A 89 10.10 -3.84 -4.05
C THR A 89 11.18 -2.84 -3.68
N ASN A 90 12.42 -3.15 -4.03
CA ASN A 90 13.57 -2.30 -3.78
C ASN A 90 14.17 -1.90 -5.13
N VAL A 91 13.89 -0.69 -5.59
CA VAL A 91 14.38 -0.18 -6.88
C VAL A 91 15.22 1.06 -6.63
N SER A 92 16.48 1.04 -7.07
CA SER A 92 17.41 2.15 -6.98
C SER A 92 17.93 2.51 -8.38
N GLY A 93 17.31 3.51 -9.01
CA GLY A 93 17.74 4.02 -10.32
C GLY A 93 17.60 3.00 -11.45
N SER A 94 18.72 2.64 -12.08
CA SER A 94 18.78 1.69 -13.21
C SER A 94 18.81 0.22 -12.81
N SER A 95 18.87 -0.07 -11.51
CA SER A 95 18.81 -1.41 -10.95
C SER A 95 17.70 -1.53 -9.91
N GLY A 96 17.21 -2.74 -9.70
CA GLY A 96 16.18 -2.99 -8.71
C GLY A 96 15.82 -4.45 -8.60
N GLN A 97 15.12 -4.80 -7.54
CA GLN A 97 14.59 -6.13 -7.30
C GLN A 97 13.16 -6.02 -6.78
N ALA A 98 12.28 -6.85 -7.31
CA ALA A 98 10.89 -6.96 -6.89
C ALA A 98 10.64 -8.41 -6.49
N ASP A 99 10.29 -8.64 -5.23
CA ASP A 99 9.80 -9.92 -4.73
C ASP A 99 8.39 -9.69 -4.22
N MET A 100 7.41 -10.16 -4.98
CA MET A 100 6.01 -9.86 -4.73
C MET A 100 5.13 -11.09 -4.87
N ASN A 101 4.12 -11.13 -4.02
CA ASN A 101 2.98 -12.03 -4.14
C ASN A 101 1.70 -11.23 -4.36
N VAL A 102 0.86 -11.74 -5.25
CA VAL A 102 -0.38 -11.08 -5.68
C VAL A 102 -1.49 -12.11 -5.65
N SER A 103 -2.52 -11.86 -4.86
CA SER A 103 -3.69 -12.72 -4.88
C SER A 103 -4.43 -12.56 -6.20
N LEU A 104 -4.78 -13.67 -6.84
CA LEU A 104 -5.58 -13.74 -8.05
C LEU A 104 -6.93 -14.39 -7.72
N SER A 105 -7.99 -13.90 -8.36
CA SER A 105 -9.34 -14.43 -8.22
C SER A 105 -9.98 -14.58 -9.60
N GLY A 106 -10.68 -15.69 -9.81
CA GLY A 106 -11.46 -15.93 -11.01
C GLY A 106 -12.72 -16.74 -10.70
N PRO A 107 -13.61 -16.94 -11.69
CA PRO A 107 -14.90 -17.61 -11.50
C PRO A 107 -14.80 -19.06 -11.00
N ARG A 108 -13.66 -19.72 -11.23
CA ARG A 108 -13.45 -21.15 -10.89
C ARG A 108 -12.58 -21.36 -9.67
N GLY A 109 -11.96 -20.31 -9.15
CA GLY A 109 -11.11 -20.43 -7.97
C GLY A 109 -10.25 -19.20 -7.72
N LYS A 110 -9.38 -19.35 -6.72
CA LYS A 110 -8.40 -18.33 -6.33
C LYS A 110 -7.00 -18.89 -6.53
N GLY A 111 -6.02 -18.00 -6.65
CA GLY A 111 -4.62 -18.37 -6.68
C GLY A 111 -3.74 -17.26 -6.16
N THR A 112 -2.44 -17.53 -6.04
CA THR A 112 -1.45 -16.52 -5.67
C THR A 112 -0.35 -16.54 -6.72
N LEU A 113 -0.14 -15.40 -7.37
CA LEU A 113 0.99 -15.16 -8.26
C LEU A 113 2.20 -14.76 -7.43
N TYR A 114 3.28 -15.51 -7.55
CA TYR A 114 4.57 -15.21 -6.94
C TYR A 114 5.56 -14.84 -8.03
N PHE A 115 6.24 -13.71 -7.88
CA PHE A 115 7.28 -13.33 -8.82
C PHE A 115 8.46 -12.65 -8.16
N VAL A 116 9.65 -13.00 -8.67
CA VAL A 116 10.91 -12.32 -8.37
C VAL A 116 11.44 -11.78 -9.69
N ALA A 117 11.59 -10.46 -9.77
CA ALA A 117 12.13 -9.78 -10.93
C ALA A 117 13.32 -8.91 -10.54
N SER A 118 14.35 -8.88 -11.36
CA SER A 118 15.47 -7.94 -11.25
C SER A 118 15.44 -6.96 -12.43
N LYS A 119 15.71 -5.69 -12.15
CA LYS A 119 15.91 -4.66 -13.17
C LYS A 119 17.40 -4.49 -13.40
N PHE A 120 17.84 -4.59 -14.64
CA PHE A 120 19.22 -4.30 -15.03
C PHE A 120 19.22 -3.54 -16.36
N ALA A 121 20.00 -2.46 -16.44
CA ALA A 121 20.08 -1.59 -17.62
C ALA A 121 18.73 -1.08 -18.15
N GLY A 122 17.72 -0.94 -17.28
CA GLY A 122 16.37 -0.50 -17.66
C GLY A 122 15.40 -1.64 -17.97
N GLU A 123 15.88 -2.86 -18.17
CA GLU A 123 15.07 -4.03 -18.50
C GLU A 123 14.74 -4.89 -17.29
N TRP A 124 13.56 -5.51 -17.29
CA TRP A 124 13.09 -6.39 -16.22
C TRP A 124 13.24 -7.86 -16.62
N THR A 125 13.92 -8.63 -15.78
CA THR A 125 14.09 -10.08 -15.95
C THR A 125 13.46 -10.80 -14.78
N PHE A 126 12.59 -11.77 -15.06
CA PHE A 126 12.00 -12.63 -14.04
C PHE A 126 12.93 -13.81 -13.74
N SER A 127 13.38 -13.93 -12.49
CA SER A 127 14.07 -15.13 -12.00
C SER A 127 13.09 -16.17 -11.43
N LYS A 128 11.90 -15.72 -11.02
CA LYS A 128 10.79 -16.58 -10.61
C LYS A 128 9.48 -15.94 -11.05
N LEU A 129 8.58 -16.72 -11.62
CA LEU A 129 7.23 -16.31 -11.97
C LEU A 129 6.35 -17.55 -11.96
N MET A 130 5.47 -17.67 -10.97
CA MET A 130 4.63 -18.86 -10.82
C MET A 130 3.28 -18.52 -10.20
N VAL A 131 2.24 -19.27 -10.55
CA VAL A 131 0.92 -19.18 -9.94
C VAL A 131 0.65 -20.44 -9.12
N GLU A 132 0.34 -20.27 -7.84
CA GLU A 132 -0.16 -21.34 -6.99
C GLU A 132 -1.69 -21.30 -6.94
N ILE A 133 -2.35 -22.41 -7.26
CA ILE A 133 -3.82 -22.52 -7.25
C ILE A 133 -4.30 -22.89 -5.85
N ALA A 134 -5.18 -22.06 -5.28
CA ALA A 134 -5.76 -22.29 -3.97
C ALA A 134 -6.69 -23.51 -4.03
N GLY A 135 -6.57 -24.40 -3.05
CA GLY A 135 -7.37 -25.62 -2.94
C GLY A 135 -6.69 -26.87 -3.51
N THR A 136 -5.91 -26.76 -4.59
CA THR A 136 -5.14 -27.89 -5.13
C THR A 136 -3.65 -27.83 -4.76
N GLY A 137 -3.13 -26.64 -4.43
CA GLY A 137 -1.69 -26.43 -4.20
C GLY A 137 -0.85 -26.57 -5.47
N GLN A 138 -1.49 -26.70 -6.63
CA GLN A 138 -0.81 -26.84 -7.91
C GLN A 138 -0.04 -25.55 -8.23
N ARG A 139 1.24 -25.68 -8.57
CA ARG A 139 2.09 -24.57 -9.00
C ARG A 139 2.30 -24.63 -10.50
N ILE A 140 1.99 -23.53 -11.17
CA ILE A 140 2.17 -23.33 -12.60
C ILE A 140 3.34 -22.36 -12.79
N ASP A 141 4.46 -22.86 -13.30
CA ASP A 141 5.63 -22.04 -13.63
C ASP A 141 5.41 -21.31 -14.97
N LEU A 142 5.67 -20.00 -14.97
CA LEU A 142 5.47 -19.06 -16.06
C LEU A 142 6.78 -18.32 -16.43
N VAL A 143 7.94 -18.72 -15.88
CA VAL A 143 9.23 -18.07 -16.18
C VAL A 143 9.56 -18.18 -17.68
N GLN A 144 9.20 -19.30 -18.30
CA GLN A 144 9.33 -19.50 -19.74
C GLN A 144 8.03 -19.14 -20.45
N ASP A 145 8.14 -18.25 -21.45
CA ASP A 145 7.08 -18.08 -22.44
C ASP A 145 6.88 -19.41 -23.18
N PRO A 146 5.65 -19.96 -23.27
CA PRO A 146 5.39 -21.18 -24.03
C PRO A 146 5.68 -21.05 -25.53
N ALA A 147 6.02 -19.84 -26.01
CA ALA A 147 6.33 -19.52 -27.40
C ALA A 147 7.84 -19.55 -27.76
N THR A 148 8.74 -19.77 -26.79
CA THR A 148 10.19 -19.79 -27.07
C THR A 148 10.79 -21.12 -26.62
N PRO A 149 10.99 -22.09 -27.53
CA PRO A 149 11.80 -23.26 -27.21
C PRO A 149 13.24 -22.80 -26.96
N SER A 150 13.81 -23.24 -25.84
CA SER A 150 15.24 -23.08 -25.56
C SER A 150 16.06 -23.72 -26.70
N PRO A 151 17.15 -23.08 -27.15
CA PRO A 151 18.11 -23.71 -28.05
C PRO A 151 18.79 -24.92 -27.41
#